data_AF-A0A3R7FCA9-F1
#
_entry.id   AF-A0A3R7FCA9-F1
#
_cell.length_a   1.000
_cell.length_b   1.000
_cell.length_c   1.000
_cell.angle_alpha   90.00
_cell.angle_beta   90.00
_cell.angle_gamma   90.00
#
_symmetry.space_group_name_H-M   'P 1'
#
loop_
_entity.id
_entity.type
_entity.pdbx_description
1 polymer ?
#
loop_
_entity_poly.entity_id
_entity_poly.type
_entity_poly.pdbx_seq_one_letter_code
_entity_poly.pdbx_strand_id
1 'polypeptide(L)'
;YLRQVVHTSTDWEDHALHLPPSLPLPPAPILLQKQSPYTYYQNVCTASYSHWAWSWERWEKHLDWMALQGINMPLAFTGQEKVWQATFAKFNVTSLDDFFAGAAFLAWGRMGNIQGSWVRGPLPQSFIDAQFALQGKILARMQSFGMMPALPAFAGHIPTSLVPLYPHAKVVQSDAWAGFRAPYTQVHLLDPTDPLFVRIGAAFLQTYQDLYGFTAHVYQTDTYNEMDPREASPAYLGAASSAVLRSMQMVDKDAVWLMQGWLFSFSRFWTLSRMESYLSRLPYESLIVLDLYAEVSPQWEKSQEFFHHQWIYCVLHNFGGSLGMRGDLDTIATGPVVAREKSHSLVGVGLTMEGIFQNYIVYDLALSMAWANSQVNVTEYVQSFAVGRYISQSSTTHHYLERAWNVLETSVYAVRHAYGGVTKDIVCLRPRWHLIQANFMPTELSHDFERVLEAWKLLLQAAASSPSLQYDDRFTHDLVDVTRQAMSDGLVQIYQHIQNMFEQRQVPLS
;
A
#
# COMPACT_ATOMS: atom_id res chain seq x y z
N TYR A 1 -18.61 -0.28 -18.19
CA TYR A 1 -20.07 -0.12 -18.27
C TYR A 1 -20.63 0.71 -17.12
N LEU A 2 -20.56 0.25 -15.85
CA LEU A 2 -21.11 1.00 -14.70
C LEU A 2 -20.62 2.47 -14.65
N ARG A 3 -19.31 2.70 -14.74
CA ARG A 3 -18.73 4.06 -14.71
C ARG A 3 -19.11 4.92 -15.92
N GLN A 4 -18.95 4.38 -17.14
CA GLN A 4 -19.06 5.15 -18.39
C GLN A 4 -20.50 5.29 -18.95
N VAL A 5 -21.40 4.38 -18.62
CA VAL A 5 -22.75 4.28 -19.23
C VAL A 5 -23.85 4.48 -18.19
N VAL A 6 -23.68 3.90 -17.00
CA VAL A 6 -24.66 4.03 -15.90
C VAL A 6 -24.35 5.23 -15.01
N HIS A 7 -23.10 5.71 -15.02
CA HIS A 7 -22.58 6.73 -14.11
C HIS A 7 -22.72 6.32 -12.64
N THR A 8 -22.18 5.13 -12.31
CA THR A 8 -22.04 4.68 -10.93
C THR A 8 -20.74 3.90 -10.74
N SER A 9 -20.23 3.85 -9.50
CA SER A 9 -19.03 3.11 -9.14
C SER A 9 -19.17 2.42 -7.78
N THR A 10 -18.31 1.42 -7.56
CA THR A 10 -18.08 0.78 -6.26
C THR A 10 -16.79 1.36 -5.63
N ASP A 11 -16.68 1.24 -4.33
CA ASP A 11 -15.52 1.62 -3.53
C ASP A 11 -15.23 0.57 -2.45
N TRP A 12 -14.25 0.82 -1.57
CA TRP A 12 -13.86 -0.17 -0.56
C TRP A 12 -14.95 -0.51 0.46
N GLU A 13 -15.92 0.38 0.69
CA GLU A 13 -17.00 0.16 1.65
C GLU A 13 -18.16 -0.65 1.03
N ASP A 14 -18.06 -0.98 -0.26
CA ASP A 14 -19.09 -1.72 -1.00
C ASP A 14 -20.47 -1.04 -0.88
N HIS A 15 -20.47 0.30 -0.98
CA HIS A 15 -21.71 1.08 -1.00
C HIS A 15 -22.61 0.60 -2.15
N ALA A 16 -23.93 0.55 -1.89
CA ALA A 16 -24.90 0.06 -2.86
C ALA A 16 -24.82 0.83 -4.19
N LEU A 17 -24.84 0.12 -5.32
CA LEU A 17 -24.81 0.77 -6.63
C LEU A 17 -26.09 1.57 -6.89
N HIS A 18 -25.89 2.73 -7.50
CA HIS A 18 -26.95 3.64 -7.89
C HIS A 18 -27.39 3.32 -9.32
N LEU A 19 -28.44 2.52 -9.46
CA LEU A 19 -28.91 2.02 -10.75
C LEU A 19 -30.23 2.70 -11.18
N PRO A 20 -30.36 3.08 -12.46
CA PRO A 20 -31.63 3.56 -13.01
C PRO A 20 -32.67 2.42 -13.07
N PRO A 21 -33.98 2.74 -13.14
CA PRO A 21 -35.04 1.72 -13.26
C PRO A 21 -34.88 0.80 -14.48
N SER A 22 -34.21 1.30 -15.53
CA SER A 22 -33.86 0.55 -16.73
C SER A 22 -32.39 0.79 -17.08
N LEU A 23 -31.62 -0.28 -17.29
CA LEU A 23 -30.21 -0.18 -17.65
C LEU A 23 -30.04 0.34 -19.09
N PRO A 24 -29.33 1.46 -19.29
CA PRO A 24 -29.12 2.04 -20.62
C PRO A 24 -28.15 1.22 -21.46
N LEU A 25 -28.45 1.04 -22.74
CA LEU A 25 -27.49 0.47 -23.68
C LEU A 25 -26.40 1.49 -24.03
N PRO A 26 -25.13 1.07 -24.22
CA PRO A 26 -24.12 1.96 -24.76
C PRO A 26 -24.51 2.38 -26.19
N PRO A 27 -24.26 3.63 -26.60
CA PRO A 27 -24.66 4.14 -27.92
C PRO A 27 -23.93 3.43 -29.07
N ALA A 28 -22.76 2.85 -28.80
CA ALA A 28 -21.97 2.04 -29.72
C ALA A 28 -21.12 1.03 -28.91
N PRO A 29 -20.58 -0.03 -29.53
CA PRO A 29 -19.63 -0.92 -28.87
C PRO A 29 -18.43 -0.14 -28.30
N ILE A 30 -18.11 -0.37 -27.02
CA ILE A 30 -16.96 0.26 -26.34
C ILE A 30 -15.86 -0.79 -26.21
N LEU A 31 -14.71 -0.54 -26.84
CA LEU A 31 -13.50 -1.34 -26.70
C LEU A 31 -12.50 -0.58 -25.82
N LEU A 32 -12.20 -1.14 -24.64
CA LEU A 32 -11.15 -0.63 -23.74
C LEU A 32 -9.99 -1.60 -23.75
N GLN A 33 -8.81 -1.13 -24.14
CA GLN A 33 -7.58 -1.92 -24.12
C GLN A 33 -6.71 -1.47 -22.95
N LYS A 34 -6.31 -2.44 -22.12
CA LYS A 34 -5.37 -2.20 -21.02
C LYS A 34 -4.00 -1.83 -21.59
N GLN A 35 -3.38 -0.80 -21.04
CA GLN A 35 -2.09 -0.25 -21.52
C GLN A 35 -0.87 -0.86 -20.80
N SER A 36 -1.10 -1.65 -19.75
CA SER A 36 -0.08 -2.42 -19.04
C SER A 36 -0.60 -3.82 -18.72
N PRO A 37 0.24 -4.86 -18.76
CA PRO A 37 -0.18 -6.21 -18.39
C PRO A 37 -0.61 -6.30 -16.92
N TYR A 38 0.06 -5.56 -16.02
CA TYR A 38 -0.20 -5.67 -14.58
C TYR A 38 -0.89 -4.44 -13.98
N THR A 39 -1.87 -4.72 -13.12
CA THR A 39 -2.41 -3.78 -12.15
C THR A 39 -2.19 -4.37 -10.77
N TYR A 40 -1.17 -3.86 -10.08
CA TYR A 40 -0.71 -4.36 -8.79
C TYR A 40 -1.52 -3.73 -7.63
N TYR A 41 -1.71 -4.49 -6.56
CA TYR A 41 -2.41 -3.97 -5.39
C TYR A 41 -1.87 -4.52 -4.06
N GLN A 42 -1.78 -3.59 -3.10
CA GLN A 42 -1.46 -3.72 -1.66
C GLN A 42 0.01 -3.47 -1.32
N ASN A 43 0.23 -2.89 -0.15
CA ASN A 43 1.52 -2.92 0.55
C ASN A 43 1.54 -4.12 1.49
N VAL A 44 2.72 -4.62 1.84
CA VAL A 44 2.88 -5.56 2.96
C VAL A 44 2.33 -4.97 4.27
N CYS A 45 2.43 -3.65 4.45
CA CYS A 45 1.85 -2.90 5.59
C CYS A 45 0.32 -2.90 5.63
N THR A 46 -0.37 -2.99 4.49
CA THR A 46 -1.84 -2.99 4.41
C THR A 46 -2.44 -4.14 5.22
N ALA A 47 -1.72 -5.26 5.28
CA ALA A 47 -2.09 -6.41 6.10
C ALA A 47 -2.22 -6.10 7.58
N SER A 48 -1.34 -5.25 8.11
CA SER A 48 -1.33 -4.86 9.51
C SER A 48 -2.27 -3.69 9.79
N TYR A 49 -2.28 -2.67 8.93
CA TYR A 49 -3.04 -1.45 9.20
C TYR A 49 -4.52 -1.52 8.84
N SER A 50 -4.92 -2.43 7.94
CA SER A 50 -6.29 -2.43 7.43
C SER A 50 -7.01 -3.77 7.58
N HIS A 51 -6.34 -4.91 7.34
CA HIS A 51 -7.06 -6.18 7.17
C HIS A 51 -6.60 -7.36 8.06
N TRP A 52 -5.83 -7.10 9.13
CA TRP A 52 -5.34 -8.16 10.03
C TRP A 52 -6.46 -8.94 10.74
N ALA A 53 -7.62 -8.30 10.93
CA ALA A 53 -8.78 -8.86 11.64
C ALA A 53 -9.97 -9.15 10.72
N TRP A 54 -9.80 -9.13 9.41
CA TRP A 54 -10.91 -9.34 8.48
C TRP A 54 -11.42 -10.78 8.49
N SER A 55 -12.73 -10.92 8.36
CA SER A 55 -13.39 -12.18 8.06
C SER A 55 -13.41 -12.45 6.55
N TRP A 56 -13.93 -13.63 6.16
CA TRP A 56 -14.12 -13.97 4.76
C TRP A 56 -15.10 -13.03 4.07
N GLU A 57 -16.19 -12.65 4.71
CA GLU A 57 -17.25 -11.82 4.12
C GLU A 57 -16.72 -10.45 3.70
N ARG A 58 -15.78 -9.88 4.47
CA ARG A 58 -15.13 -8.62 4.10
C ARG A 58 -14.12 -8.82 2.97
N TRP A 59 -13.35 -9.91 3.00
CA TRP A 59 -12.41 -10.26 1.93
C TRP A 59 -13.11 -10.53 0.60
N GLU A 60 -14.26 -11.21 0.62
CA GLU A 60 -15.04 -11.53 -0.57
C GLU A 60 -15.45 -10.26 -1.32
N LYS A 61 -16.07 -9.31 -0.62
CA LYS A 61 -16.42 -7.99 -1.17
C LYS A 61 -15.20 -7.22 -1.68
N HIS A 62 -14.10 -7.30 -0.94
CA HIS A 62 -12.88 -6.63 -1.34
C HIS A 62 -12.29 -7.22 -2.63
N LEU A 63 -12.33 -8.53 -2.80
CA LEU A 63 -11.90 -9.21 -4.03
C LEU A 63 -12.81 -8.86 -5.22
N ASP A 64 -14.11 -8.72 -4.99
CA ASP A 64 -15.05 -8.26 -6.02
C ASP A 64 -14.73 -6.82 -6.44
N TRP A 65 -14.45 -5.92 -5.49
CA TRP A 65 -13.97 -4.56 -5.76
C TRP A 65 -12.65 -4.59 -6.56
N MET A 66 -11.69 -5.44 -6.17
CA MET A 66 -10.41 -5.58 -6.88
C MET A 66 -10.63 -5.96 -8.35
N ALA A 67 -11.50 -6.95 -8.60
CA ALA A 67 -11.84 -7.38 -9.95
C ALA A 67 -12.51 -6.25 -10.77
N LEU A 68 -13.45 -5.53 -10.15
CA LEU A 68 -14.14 -4.38 -10.78
C LEU A 68 -13.19 -3.23 -11.14
N GLN A 69 -12.10 -3.05 -10.40
CA GLN A 69 -11.07 -2.05 -10.69
C GLN A 69 -9.97 -2.56 -11.64
N GLY A 70 -10.07 -3.81 -12.14
CA GLY A 70 -9.11 -4.38 -13.08
C GLY A 70 -7.77 -4.80 -12.45
N ILE A 71 -7.73 -4.96 -11.12
CA ILE A 71 -6.56 -5.50 -10.41
C ILE A 71 -6.38 -6.96 -10.80
N ASN A 72 -5.17 -7.32 -11.20
CA ASN A 72 -4.83 -8.69 -11.60
C ASN A 72 -3.54 -9.23 -10.98
N MET A 73 -2.79 -8.44 -10.21
CA MET A 73 -1.63 -8.90 -9.46
C MET A 73 -1.69 -8.43 -7.99
N PRO A 74 -2.56 -9.02 -7.16
CA PRO A 74 -2.64 -8.66 -5.75
C PRO A 74 -1.65 -9.41 -4.86
N LEU A 75 -1.26 -8.80 -3.75
CA LEU A 75 -0.51 -9.49 -2.69
C LEU A 75 -1.38 -10.53 -1.97
N ALA A 76 -0.83 -11.69 -1.61
CA ALA A 76 -1.58 -12.79 -1.00
C ALA A 76 -0.86 -13.40 0.22
N PHE A 77 -0.76 -12.62 1.30
CA PHE A 77 0.08 -12.90 2.47
C PHE A 77 -0.64 -13.50 3.68
N THR A 78 -1.97 -13.61 3.63
CA THR A 78 -2.80 -14.08 4.75
C THR A 78 -2.41 -15.50 5.15
N GLY A 79 -2.32 -15.78 6.45
CA GLY A 79 -2.09 -17.13 6.98
C GLY A 79 -0.69 -17.73 6.74
N GLN A 80 0.29 -16.97 6.26
CA GLN A 80 1.64 -17.50 5.99
C GLN A 80 2.36 -18.02 7.24
N GLU A 81 1.94 -17.61 8.45
CA GLU A 81 2.47 -18.12 9.71
C GLU A 81 2.30 -19.64 9.85
N LYS A 82 1.21 -20.22 9.31
CA LYS A 82 1.00 -21.67 9.30
C LYS A 82 2.02 -22.39 8.42
N VAL A 83 2.34 -21.80 7.28
CA VAL A 83 3.37 -22.31 6.36
C VAL A 83 4.75 -22.24 7.02
N TRP A 84 5.04 -21.16 7.75
CA TRP A 84 6.27 -21.04 8.54
C TRP A 84 6.37 -22.08 9.66
N GLN A 85 5.29 -22.35 10.40
CA GLN A 85 5.27 -23.44 11.39
C GLN A 85 5.65 -24.78 10.76
N ALA A 86 4.99 -25.15 9.65
CA ALA A 86 5.25 -26.40 8.95
C ALA A 86 6.66 -26.44 8.32
N THR A 87 7.16 -25.31 7.83
CA THR A 87 8.50 -25.21 7.24
C THR A 87 9.57 -25.39 8.30
N PHE A 88 9.56 -24.59 9.37
CA PHE A 88 10.59 -24.63 10.40
C PHE A 88 10.57 -25.93 11.23
N ALA A 89 9.43 -26.61 11.32
CA ALA A 89 9.37 -27.97 11.87
C ALA A 89 10.29 -28.96 11.10
N LYS A 90 10.44 -28.81 9.77
CA LYS A 90 11.39 -29.61 8.96
C LYS A 90 12.86 -29.32 9.31
N PHE A 91 13.12 -28.24 10.04
CA PHE A 91 14.44 -27.82 10.53
C PHE A 91 14.57 -27.97 12.06
N ASN A 92 13.73 -28.80 12.69
CA ASN A 92 13.73 -29.12 14.12
C ASN A 92 13.40 -27.94 15.06
N VAL A 93 12.78 -26.87 14.56
CA VAL A 93 12.23 -25.80 15.40
C VAL A 93 10.86 -26.22 15.92
N THR A 94 10.68 -26.16 17.24
CA THR A 94 9.47 -26.66 17.92
C THR A 94 8.48 -25.58 18.35
N SER A 95 8.93 -24.31 18.45
CA SER A 95 8.07 -23.16 18.73
C SER A 95 8.56 -21.94 17.95
N LEU A 96 7.61 -21.07 17.59
CA LEU A 96 7.82 -19.78 16.92
C LEU A 96 7.19 -18.64 17.74
N ASP A 97 6.88 -18.87 19.02
CA ASP A 97 6.21 -17.90 19.90
C ASP A 97 7.05 -16.62 20.13
N ASP A 98 8.37 -16.78 20.15
CA ASP A 98 9.35 -15.69 20.27
C ASP A 98 9.67 -15.02 18.91
N PHE A 99 9.26 -15.65 17.81
CA PHE A 99 9.53 -15.18 16.45
C PHE A 99 8.35 -14.41 15.87
N PHE A 100 7.13 -14.96 15.94
CA PHE A 100 5.98 -14.29 15.36
C PHE A 100 5.58 -13.02 16.09
N ALA A 101 5.50 -11.92 15.33
CA ALA A 101 4.93 -10.68 15.79
C ALA A 101 3.44 -10.84 16.16
N GLY A 102 2.92 -9.92 16.97
CA GLY A 102 1.49 -9.89 17.29
C GLY A 102 0.64 -9.66 16.03
N ALA A 103 -0.63 -10.08 16.04
CA ALA A 103 -1.49 -10.10 14.85
C ALA A 103 -1.53 -8.78 14.06
N ALA A 104 -1.68 -7.64 14.74
CA ALA A 104 -1.70 -6.31 14.13
C ALA A 104 -0.31 -5.83 13.67
N PHE A 105 0.77 -6.54 14.02
CA PHE A 105 2.16 -6.20 13.71
C PHE A 105 2.84 -7.17 12.74
N LEU A 106 2.08 -8.09 12.16
CA LEU A 106 2.61 -9.14 11.28
C LEU A 106 3.35 -8.59 10.05
N ALA A 107 2.99 -7.43 9.51
CA ALA A 107 3.72 -6.82 8.40
C ALA A 107 5.22 -6.65 8.74
N TRP A 108 5.53 -5.97 9.84
CA TRP A 108 6.91 -5.75 10.31
C TRP A 108 7.59 -7.02 10.82
N GLY A 109 6.82 -8.00 11.29
CA GLY A 109 7.34 -9.33 11.61
C GLY A 109 7.83 -10.07 10.36
N ARG A 110 7.04 -10.06 9.28
CA ARG A 110 7.36 -10.70 8.01
C ARG A 110 8.52 -10.04 7.27
N MET A 111 8.65 -8.71 7.40
CA MET A 111 9.79 -7.93 6.91
C MET A 111 11.04 -8.02 7.82
N GLY A 112 10.97 -8.76 8.93
CA GLY A 112 12.12 -8.97 9.83
C GLY A 112 12.54 -7.75 10.64
N ASN A 113 11.73 -6.69 10.69
CA ASN A 113 12.04 -5.50 11.48
C ASN A 113 11.84 -5.73 12.99
N ILE A 114 10.80 -6.51 13.33
CA ILE A 114 10.45 -6.88 14.69
C ILE A 114 10.24 -8.40 14.79
N GLN A 115 10.25 -8.92 16.02
CA GLN A 115 9.91 -10.32 16.31
C GLN A 115 9.18 -10.41 17.63
N GLY A 116 8.49 -11.52 17.86
CA GLY A 116 7.77 -11.78 19.09
C GLY A 116 6.56 -10.86 19.29
N SER A 117 5.62 -11.30 20.11
CA SER A 117 4.35 -10.61 20.27
C SER A 117 4.45 -9.40 21.21
N TRP A 118 4.85 -8.26 20.65
CA TRP A 118 4.81 -6.97 21.34
C TRP A 118 3.38 -6.65 21.82
N VAL A 119 3.25 -6.05 23.01
CA VAL A 119 1.99 -5.78 23.73
C VAL A 119 1.26 -7.03 24.25
N ARG A 120 0.90 -7.98 23.39
CA ARG A 120 0.15 -9.20 23.78
C ARG A 120 0.43 -10.36 22.83
N GLY A 121 0.71 -11.54 23.39
CA GLY A 121 0.76 -12.82 22.68
C GLY A 121 1.16 -13.98 23.60
N PRO A 122 1.67 -15.10 23.05
CA PRO A 122 1.97 -15.34 21.63
C PRO A 122 0.72 -15.37 20.74
N LEU A 123 0.90 -15.42 19.42
CA LEU A 123 -0.20 -15.64 18.48
C LEU A 123 -0.93 -16.95 18.80
N PRO A 124 -2.24 -16.93 19.10
CA PRO A 124 -2.97 -18.16 19.37
C PRO A 124 -2.98 -19.07 18.14
N GLN A 125 -2.81 -20.38 18.34
CA GLN A 125 -2.86 -21.35 17.24
C GLN A 125 -4.20 -21.27 16.46
N SER A 126 -5.31 -20.98 17.16
CA SER A 126 -6.62 -20.79 16.52
C SER A 126 -6.65 -19.60 15.55
N PHE A 127 -5.89 -18.53 15.83
CA PHE A 127 -5.74 -17.41 14.89
C PHE A 127 -4.94 -17.85 13.67
N ILE A 128 -3.81 -18.55 13.87
CA ILE A 128 -2.96 -19.04 12.77
C ILE A 128 -3.76 -19.99 11.86
N ASP A 129 -4.51 -20.92 12.42
CA ASP A 129 -5.32 -21.89 11.68
C ASP A 129 -6.49 -21.19 10.94
N ALA A 130 -7.12 -20.20 11.56
CA ALA A 130 -8.19 -19.43 10.93
C ALA A 130 -7.68 -18.59 9.75
N GLN A 131 -6.51 -17.94 9.89
CA GLN A 131 -5.88 -17.18 8.80
C GLN A 131 -5.44 -18.08 7.66
N PHE A 132 -4.92 -19.29 7.96
CA PHE A 132 -4.62 -20.30 6.94
C PHE A 132 -5.88 -20.72 6.15
N ALA A 133 -6.98 -21.04 6.85
CA ALA A 133 -8.24 -21.38 6.19
C ALA A 133 -8.80 -20.22 5.35
N LEU A 134 -8.66 -18.97 5.84
CA LEU A 134 -9.08 -17.76 5.13
C LEU A 134 -8.30 -17.58 3.83
N GLN A 135 -6.98 -17.76 3.85
CA GLN A 135 -6.13 -17.65 2.66
C GLN A 135 -6.53 -18.65 1.56
N GLY A 136 -6.90 -19.88 1.93
CA GLY A 136 -7.40 -20.87 0.95
C GLY A 136 -8.62 -20.36 0.16
N LYS A 137 -9.54 -19.65 0.84
CA LYS A 137 -10.70 -19.02 0.18
C LYS A 137 -10.29 -17.84 -0.70
N ILE A 138 -9.36 -17.01 -0.23
CA ILE A 138 -8.84 -15.85 -0.97
C ILE A 138 -8.19 -16.30 -2.28
N LEU A 139 -7.28 -17.28 -2.22
CA LEU A 139 -6.59 -17.82 -3.40
C LEU A 139 -7.56 -18.40 -4.43
N ALA A 140 -8.56 -19.19 -3.97
CA ALA A 140 -9.57 -19.76 -4.86
C ALA A 140 -10.38 -18.68 -5.59
N ARG A 141 -10.77 -17.60 -4.89
CA ARG A 141 -11.50 -16.48 -5.50
C ARG A 141 -10.61 -15.69 -6.46
N MET A 142 -9.36 -15.38 -6.09
CA MET A 142 -8.39 -14.73 -6.98
C MET A 142 -8.20 -15.54 -8.27
N GLN A 143 -8.06 -16.87 -8.17
CA GLN A 143 -7.94 -17.76 -9.32
C GLN A 143 -9.19 -17.74 -10.21
N SER A 144 -10.39 -17.73 -9.63
CA SER A 144 -11.65 -17.64 -10.39
C SER A 144 -11.79 -16.35 -11.20
N PHE A 145 -11.13 -15.27 -10.78
CA PHE A 145 -11.06 -14.00 -11.51
C PHE A 145 -9.88 -13.92 -12.48
N GLY A 146 -9.05 -14.95 -12.56
CA GLY A 146 -7.83 -14.93 -13.40
C GLY A 146 -6.75 -14.00 -12.85
N MET A 147 -6.77 -13.68 -11.56
CA MET A 147 -5.70 -12.91 -10.91
C MET A 147 -4.45 -13.80 -10.73
N MET A 148 -3.28 -13.16 -10.76
CA MET A 148 -1.98 -13.75 -10.47
C MET A 148 -1.49 -13.26 -9.09
N PRO A 149 -1.84 -13.96 -8.00
CA PRO A 149 -1.46 -13.52 -6.67
C PRO A 149 0.06 -13.57 -6.47
N ALA A 150 0.61 -12.51 -5.90
CA ALA A 150 2.00 -12.49 -5.44
C ALA A 150 2.09 -13.18 -4.07
N LEU A 151 2.65 -14.39 -4.05
CA LEU A 151 2.76 -15.23 -2.86
C LEU A 151 3.97 -14.81 -2.01
N PRO A 152 3.99 -15.04 -0.69
CA PRO A 152 5.19 -14.80 0.10
C PRO A 152 6.34 -15.73 -0.30
N ALA A 153 7.57 -15.31 -0.05
CA ALA A 153 8.77 -16.14 -0.10
C ALA A 153 9.73 -15.81 1.04
N PHE A 154 10.76 -16.64 1.21
CA PHE A 154 11.72 -16.49 2.29
C PHE A 154 12.64 -15.27 2.10
N ALA A 155 12.59 -14.36 3.07
CA ALA A 155 13.41 -13.15 3.09
C ALA A 155 14.78 -13.35 3.77
N GLY A 156 14.99 -14.46 4.48
CA GLY A 156 16.21 -14.70 5.26
C GLY A 156 16.02 -14.63 6.79
N HIS A 157 14.93 -14.06 7.28
CA HIS A 157 14.68 -13.90 8.71
C HIS A 157 14.32 -15.24 9.37
N ILE A 158 15.01 -15.56 10.46
CA ILE A 158 14.91 -16.87 11.14
C ILE A 158 14.63 -16.72 12.63
N PRO A 159 13.95 -17.70 13.26
CA PRO A 159 13.76 -17.71 14.71
C PRO A 159 15.09 -17.93 15.44
N THR A 160 15.21 -17.35 16.64
CA THR A 160 16.40 -17.50 17.50
C THR A 160 16.73 -18.97 17.79
N SER A 161 15.71 -19.82 17.91
CA SER A 161 15.85 -21.26 18.16
C SER A 161 16.54 -22.03 17.02
N LEU A 162 16.61 -21.48 15.80
CA LEU A 162 17.32 -22.10 14.69
C LEU A 162 18.85 -21.98 14.81
N VAL A 163 19.34 -20.91 15.43
CA VAL A 163 20.78 -20.61 15.56
C VAL A 163 21.56 -21.75 16.24
N PRO A 164 21.17 -22.27 17.43
CA PRO A 164 21.89 -23.38 18.05
C PRO A 164 21.75 -24.71 17.30
N LEU A 165 20.73 -24.88 16.45
CA LEU A 165 20.53 -26.09 15.64
C LEU A 165 21.49 -26.13 14.42
N TYR A 166 21.94 -24.96 13.96
CA TYR A 166 22.85 -24.81 12.82
C TYR A 166 24.04 -23.91 13.21
N PRO A 167 24.95 -24.36 14.11
CA PRO A 167 26.00 -23.53 14.70
C PRO A 167 27.07 -23.05 13.70
N HIS A 168 27.08 -23.62 12.49
CA HIS A 168 27.98 -23.24 11.40
C HIS A 168 27.32 -22.34 10.35
N ALA A 169 26.01 -22.09 10.46
CA ALA A 169 25.32 -21.18 9.58
C ALA A 169 25.79 -19.75 9.83
N LYS A 170 25.99 -18.99 8.75
CA LYS A 170 26.31 -17.57 8.82
C LYS A 170 25.04 -16.80 9.15
N VAL A 171 24.92 -16.35 10.39
CA VAL A 171 23.78 -15.56 10.86
C VAL A 171 24.28 -14.20 11.33
N VAL A 172 23.54 -13.16 10.97
CA VAL A 172 23.70 -11.80 11.51
C VAL A 172 22.42 -11.39 12.24
N GLN A 173 22.50 -10.40 13.11
CA GLN A 173 21.31 -9.76 13.67
C GLN A 173 21.11 -8.43 12.98
N SER A 174 19.86 -8.08 12.68
CA SER A 174 19.53 -6.74 12.20
C SER A 174 19.82 -5.69 13.27
N ASP A 175 19.94 -4.43 12.85
CA ASP A 175 19.93 -3.32 13.81
C ASP A 175 18.57 -3.21 14.51
N ALA A 176 18.53 -2.50 15.63
CA ALA A 176 17.28 -2.15 16.29
C ALA A 176 16.45 -1.21 15.40
N TRP A 177 15.19 -1.56 15.19
CA TRP A 177 14.29 -0.84 14.29
C TRP A 177 13.32 0.07 15.06
N ALA A 178 13.10 1.30 14.56
CA ALA A 178 12.11 2.28 15.04
C ALA A 178 12.02 2.47 16.58
N GLY A 179 13.14 2.33 17.30
CA GLY A 179 13.18 2.48 18.76
C GLY A 179 12.64 1.28 19.56
N PHE A 180 12.29 0.17 18.91
CA PHE A 180 12.01 -1.09 19.57
C PHE A 180 13.25 -1.57 20.35
N ARG A 181 13.01 -2.27 21.45
CA ARG A 181 14.05 -2.86 22.29
C ARG A 181 13.94 -4.38 22.24
N ALA A 182 15.07 -5.05 22.46
CA ALA A 182 15.08 -6.50 22.67
C ALA A 182 14.05 -6.90 23.75
N PRO A 183 13.33 -8.03 23.60
CA PRO A 183 13.53 -9.04 22.55
C PRO A 183 12.78 -8.77 21.22
N TYR A 184 12.12 -7.61 21.05
CA TYR A 184 11.15 -7.37 19.98
C TYR A 184 11.72 -6.81 18.66
N THR A 185 13.04 -6.83 18.48
CA THR A 185 13.76 -6.36 17.28
C THR A 185 15.10 -7.09 17.21
N GLN A 186 16.04 -6.66 16.36
CA GLN A 186 17.32 -7.34 16.12
C GLN A 186 17.13 -8.80 15.71
N VAL A 187 16.26 -8.99 14.71
CA VAL A 187 15.87 -10.30 14.21
C VAL A 187 17.07 -10.97 13.58
N HIS A 188 17.21 -12.27 13.81
CA HIS A 188 18.28 -13.04 13.18
C HIS A 188 18.00 -13.15 11.67
N LEU A 189 18.98 -12.74 10.87
CA LEU A 189 19.01 -12.83 9.43
C LEU A 189 20.06 -13.86 9.02
N LEU A 190 19.62 -14.93 8.38
CA LEU A 190 20.50 -15.88 7.73
C LEU A 190 21.16 -15.18 6.54
N ASP A 191 22.49 -15.20 6.49
CA ASP A 191 23.25 -14.60 5.40
C ASP A 191 22.82 -15.26 4.07
N PRO A 192 22.39 -14.49 3.06
CA PRO A 192 21.99 -15.05 1.77
C PRO A 192 23.06 -15.90 1.07
N THR A 193 24.34 -15.74 1.43
CA THR A 193 25.44 -16.57 0.90
C THR A 193 25.59 -17.92 1.61
N ASP A 194 24.86 -18.15 2.70
CA ASP A 194 24.84 -19.44 3.40
C ASP A 194 23.97 -20.47 2.63
N PRO A 195 24.44 -21.71 2.42
CA PRO A 195 23.64 -22.74 1.75
C PRO A 195 22.29 -23.04 2.42
N LEU A 196 22.17 -22.79 3.73
CA LEU A 196 20.91 -22.97 4.46
C LEU A 196 19.83 -22.00 3.97
N PHE A 197 20.20 -20.82 3.42
CA PHE A 197 19.25 -19.83 2.94
C PHE A 197 18.38 -20.39 1.82
N VAL A 198 19.02 -20.91 0.77
CA VAL A 198 18.34 -21.51 -0.37
C VAL A 198 17.52 -22.73 0.05
N ARG A 199 18.03 -23.53 1.01
CA ARG A 199 17.32 -24.72 1.52
C ARG A 199 16.03 -24.35 2.26
N ILE A 200 16.06 -23.34 3.13
CA ILE A 200 14.86 -22.89 3.86
C ILE A 200 13.87 -22.24 2.88
N GLY A 201 14.34 -21.39 1.97
CA GLY A 201 13.46 -20.75 0.98
C GLY A 201 12.75 -21.75 0.08
N ALA A 202 13.47 -22.73 -0.45
CA ALA A 202 12.87 -23.82 -1.23
C ALA A 202 11.88 -24.66 -0.38
N ALA A 203 12.25 -24.97 0.87
CA ALA A 203 11.37 -25.70 1.77
C ALA A 203 10.08 -24.93 2.07
N PHE A 204 10.14 -23.61 2.21
CA PHE A 204 8.97 -22.76 2.42
C PHE A 204 8.01 -22.82 1.23
N LEU A 205 8.52 -22.58 0.00
CA LEU A 205 7.66 -22.62 -1.19
C LEU A 205 7.07 -24.01 -1.44
N GLN A 206 7.87 -25.07 -1.28
CA GLN A 206 7.32 -26.43 -1.39
C GLN A 206 6.23 -26.67 -0.36
N THR A 207 6.44 -26.25 0.89
CA THR A 207 5.43 -26.37 1.97
C THR A 207 4.17 -25.56 1.66
N TYR A 208 4.31 -24.37 1.06
CA TYR A 208 3.18 -23.56 0.63
C TYR A 208 2.34 -24.31 -0.42
N GLN A 209 2.98 -24.83 -1.47
CA GLN A 209 2.34 -25.60 -2.53
C GLN A 209 1.65 -26.85 -1.98
N ASP A 210 2.31 -27.59 -1.09
CA ASP A 210 1.77 -28.80 -0.48
C ASP A 210 0.54 -28.51 0.39
N LEU A 211 0.57 -27.44 1.19
CA LEU A 211 -0.52 -27.11 2.12
C LEU A 211 -1.75 -26.51 1.44
N TYR A 212 -1.56 -25.64 0.44
CA TYR A 212 -2.67 -24.98 -0.25
C TYR A 212 -3.10 -25.68 -1.54
N GLY A 213 -2.30 -26.59 -2.10
CA GLY A 213 -2.52 -27.14 -3.43
C GLY A 213 -2.51 -26.05 -4.51
N PHE A 214 -1.75 -24.98 -4.29
CA PHE A 214 -1.75 -23.78 -5.12
C PHE A 214 -0.33 -23.42 -5.56
N THR A 215 -0.16 -23.14 -6.84
CA THR A 215 1.10 -22.68 -7.44
C THR A 215 0.92 -21.29 -8.02
N ALA A 216 1.95 -20.45 -7.91
CA ALA A 216 2.06 -19.17 -8.60
C ALA A 216 3.41 -19.12 -9.32
N HIS A 217 3.66 -18.01 -10.02
CA HIS A 217 4.98 -17.70 -10.58
C HIS A 217 5.55 -16.39 -10.05
N VAL A 218 4.79 -15.66 -9.23
CA VAL A 218 5.21 -14.37 -8.66
C VAL A 218 5.32 -14.51 -7.16
N TYR A 219 6.52 -14.25 -6.64
CA TYR A 219 6.83 -14.38 -5.24
C TYR A 219 7.40 -13.07 -4.70
N GLN A 220 6.79 -12.56 -3.62
CA GLN A 220 7.13 -11.31 -2.99
C GLN A 220 7.93 -11.57 -1.71
N THR A 221 9.09 -10.93 -1.60
CA THR A 221 9.93 -10.95 -0.40
C THR A 221 10.95 -9.83 -0.41
N ASP A 222 11.31 -9.31 0.77
CA ASP A 222 12.28 -8.23 0.93
C ASP A 222 13.21 -8.52 2.12
N THR A 223 14.48 -8.82 1.83
CA THR A 223 15.50 -9.12 2.86
C THR A 223 15.93 -7.89 3.65
N TYR A 224 15.91 -6.71 3.03
CA TYR A 224 16.55 -5.48 3.52
C TYR A 224 15.56 -4.31 3.63
N ASN A 225 14.29 -4.58 3.91
CA ASN A 225 13.32 -3.52 4.12
C ASN A 225 13.67 -2.71 5.37
N GLU A 226 14.02 -1.43 5.19
CA GLU A 226 14.48 -0.52 6.25
C GLU A 226 15.66 -1.05 7.08
N MET A 227 16.49 -1.88 6.46
CA MET A 227 17.69 -2.47 7.04
C MET A 227 18.83 -2.43 6.02
N ASP A 228 20.05 -2.17 6.47
CA ASP A 228 21.21 -2.17 5.58
C ASP A 228 21.83 -3.58 5.51
N PRO A 229 22.25 -4.05 4.32
CA PRO A 229 23.06 -5.24 4.20
C PRO A 229 24.37 -5.11 4.99
N ARG A 230 24.86 -6.23 5.55
CA ARG A 230 26.11 -6.26 6.32
C ARG A 230 27.32 -5.77 5.52
N GLU A 231 27.35 -6.08 4.23
CA GLU A 231 28.44 -5.73 3.33
C GLU A 231 27.94 -4.96 2.11
N ALA A 232 28.73 -3.98 1.69
CA ALA A 232 28.46 -3.15 0.53
C ALA A 232 29.21 -3.60 -0.74
N SER A 233 29.94 -4.72 -0.68
CA SER A 233 30.76 -5.18 -1.80
C SER A 233 29.88 -5.63 -2.97
N PRO A 234 30.23 -5.31 -4.23
CA PRO A 234 29.45 -5.75 -5.38
C PRO A 234 29.26 -7.27 -5.44
N ALA A 235 30.29 -8.02 -5.03
CA ALA A 235 30.25 -9.47 -4.99
C ALA A 235 29.22 -10.01 -4.00
N TYR A 236 29.15 -9.43 -2.79
CA TYR A 236 28.17 -9.80 -1.77
C TYR A 236 26.75 -9.43 -2.20
N LEU A 237 26.52 -8.18 -2.62
CA LEU A 237 25.18 -7.71 -3.00
C LEU A 237 24.59 -8.56 -4.15
N GLY A 238 25.38 -8.80 -5.20
CA GLY A 238 24.93 -9.64 -6.31
C GLY A 238 24.76 -11.11 -5.92
N ALA A 239 25.53 -11.64 -4.96
CA ALA A 239 25.33 -12.99 -4.45
C ALA A 239 24.05 -13.10 -3.60
N ALA A 240 23.74 -12.06 -2.84
CA ALA A 240 22.57 -12.03 -1.97
C ALA A 240 21.26 -12.04 -2.77
N SER A 241 21.11 -11.15 -3.74
CA SER A 241 19.95 -11.14 -4.63
C SER A 241 19.81 -12.44 -5.43
N SER A 242 20.93 -12.97 -5.93
CA SER A 242 20.94 -14.24 -6.66
C SER A 242 20.50 -15.42 -5.77
N ALA A 243 20.75 -15.38 -4.47
CA ALA A 243 20.32 -16.42 -3.54
C ALA A 243 18.81 -16.36 -3.27
N VAL A 244 18.25 -15.15 -3.17
CA VAL A 244 16.79 -14.93 -3.04
C VAL A 244 16.05 -15.56 -4.23
N LEU A 245 16.39 -15.14 -5.45
CA LEU A 245 15.75 -15.68 -6.66
C LEU A 245 15.97 -17.20 -6.79
N ARG A 246 17.20 -17.68 -6.54
CA ARG A 246 17.51 -19.12 -6.63
C ARG A 246 16.70 -19.94 -5.63
N SER A 247 16.44 -19.43 -4.42
CA SER A 247 15.61 -20.13 -3.44
C SER A 247 14.20 -20.39 -3.96
N MET A 248 13.68 -19.49 -4.80
CA MET A 248 12.40 -19.66 -5.49
C MET A 248 12.52 -20.65 -6.65
N GLN A 249 13.55 -20.48 -7.48
CA GLN A 249 13.81 -21.30 -8.68
C GLN A 249 14.13 -22.77 -8.40
N MET A 250 14.50 -23.12 -7.17
CA MET A 250 14.63 -24.51 -6.74
C MET A 250 13.29 -25.27 -6.75
N VAL A 251 12.16 -24.56 -6.67
CA VAL A 251 10.81 -25.14 -6.66
C VAL A 251 10.05 -24.76 -7.93
N ASP A 252 10.18 -23.50 -8.35
CA ASP A 252 9.52 -22.97 -9.54
C ASP A 252 10.55 -22.32 -10.48
N LYS A 253 10.95 -23.06 -11.49
CA LYS A 253 11.92 -22.62 -12.52
C LYS A 253 11.51 -21.33 -13.27
N ASP A 254 10.22 -21.00 -13.29
CA ASP A 254 9.68 -19.80 -13.94
C ASP A 254 9.39 -18.68 -12.93
N ALA A 255 9.93 -18.79 -11.70
CA ALA A 255 9.73 -17.82 -10.63
C ALA A 255 10.21 -16.40 -11.00
N VAL A 256 9.32 -15.45 -10.77
CA VAL A 256 9.55 -14.00 -10.83
C VAL A 256 9.55 -13.48 -9.40
N TRP A 257 10.65 -12.85 -9.01
CA TRP A 257 10.74 -12.14 -7.75
C TRP A 257 10.08 -10.76 -7.87
N LEU A 258 9.08 -10.49 -7.03
CA LEU A 258 8.50 -9.17 -6.84
C LEU A 258 9.13 -8.50 -5.62
N MET A 259 9.86 -7.40 -5.80
CA MET A 259 10.53 -6.70 -4.69
C MET A 259 10.00 -5.29 -4.49
N GLN A 260 9.98 -4.81 -3.24
CA GLN A 260 9.74 -3.39 -2.94
C GLN A 260 11.01 -2.58 -3.24
N GLY A 261 10.88 -1.53 -4.06
CA GLY A 261 11.97 -0.58 -4.33
C GLY A 261 12.27 0.39 -3.19
N TRP A 262 11.50 0.38 -2.09
CA TRP A 262 11.59 1.32 -0.97
C TRP A 262 12.99 1.42 -0.35
N LEU A 263 13.67 0.28 -0.21
CA LEU A 263 15.01 0.23 0.36
C LEU A 263 15.99 1.17 -0.36
N PHE A 264 15.83 1.35 -1.68
CA PHE A 264 16.67 2.22 -2.51
C PHE A 264 16.49 3.72 -2.27
N SER A 265 15.38 4.14 -1.66
CA SER A 265 15.13 5.52 -1.24
C SER A 265 15.32 5.74 0.26
N PHE A 266 15.24 4.68 1.07
CA PHE A 266 15.18 4.79 2.52
C PHE A 266 16.53 5.12 3.18
N SER A 267 17.60 4.42 2.78
CA SER A 267 18.91 4.53 3.43
C SER A 267 19.98 5.10 2.50
N ARG A 268 20.91 5.88 3.07
CA ARG A 268 22.13 6.35 2.39
C ARG A 268 23.06 5.21 1.95
N PHE A 269 22.84 3.99 2.45
CA PHE A 269 23.55 2.81 1.98
C PHE A 269 23.33 2.60 0.48
N TRP A 270 22.13 2.82 -0.04
CA TRP A 270 21.80 2.49 -1.43
C TRP A 270 22.21 3.60 -2.40
N THR A 271 23.48 3.57 -2.82
CA THR A 271 23.94 4.33 -4.00
C THR A 271 23.49 3.64 -5.30
N LEU A 272 23.48 4.36 -6.42
CA LEU A 272 23.19 3.78 -7.74
C LEU A 272 24.08 2.57 -8.06
N SER A 273 25.39 2.66 -7.75
CA SER A 273 26.32 1.53 -7.96
C SER A 273 26.02 0.30 -7.10
N ARG A 274 25.49 0.48 -5.88
CA ARG A 274 25.10 -0.63 -5.00
C ARG A 274 23.77 -1.22 -5.43
N MET A 275 22.82 -0.39 -5.86
CA MET A 275 21.59 -0.84 -6.50
C MET A 275 21.91 -1.68 -7.73
N GLU A 276 22.79 -1.20 -8.61
CA GLU A 276 23.24 -1.93 -9.80
C GLU A 276 23.89 -3.26 -9.42
N SER A 277 24.79 -3.26 -8.44
CA SER A 277 25.45 -4.47 -7.96
C SER A 277 24.47 -5.51 -7.42
N TYR A 278 23.37 -5.06 -6.80
CA TYR A 278 22.33 -5.92 -6.26
C TYR A 278 21.43 -6.49 -7.36
N LEU A 279 21.06 -5.70 -8.36
CA LEU A 279 20.08 -6.12 -9.37
C LEU A 279 20.69 -6.76 -10.62
N SER A 280 21.84 -6.28 -11.11
CA SER A 280 22.40 -6.61 -12.43
C SER A 280 22.72 -8.09 -12.69
N ARG A 281 22.82 -8.92 -11.66
CA ARG A 281 23.07 -10.38 -11.82
C ARG A 281 21.80 -11.19 -12.08
N LEU A 282 20.63 -10.58 -11.89
CA LEU A 282 19.36 -11.25 -12.09
C LEU A 282 18.97 -11.18 -13.57
N PRO A 283 18.31 -12.22 -14.11
CA PRO A 283 17.67 -12.11 -15.42
C PRO A 283 16.58 -11.03 -15.40
N TYR A 284 16.48 -10.23 -16.46
CA TYR A 284 15.57 -9.08 -16.52
C TYR A 284 14.11 -9.47 -16.32
N GLU A 285 13.71 -10.63 -16.83
CA GLU A 285 12.35 -11.18 -16.75
C GLU A 285 12.03 -11.86 -15.42
N SER A 286 13.03 -12.15 -14.59
CA SER A 286 12.87 -12.84 -13.30
C SER A 286 12.74 -11.87 -12.12
N LEU A 287 12.73 -10.56 -12.36
CA LEU A 287 12.55 -9.53 -11.33
C LEU A 287 11.55 -8.47 -11.80
N ILE A 288 10.57 -8.18 -10.95
CA ILE A 288 9.73 -6.99 -11.04
C ILE A 288 9.98 -6.14 -9.80
N VAL A 289 10.39 -4.89 -10.00
CA VAL A 289 10.55 -3.90 -8.93
C VAL A 289 9.28 -3.06 -8.80
N LEU A 290 8.70 -3.02 -7.61
CA LEU A 290 7.67 -2.05 -7.27
C LEU A 290 8.36 -0.71 -6.98
N ASP A 291 8.28 0.27 -7.89
CA ASP A 291 8.76 1.63 -7.59
C ASP A 291 7.79 2.28 -6.61
N LEU A 292 8.01 1.99 -5.32
CA LEU A 292 6.97 1.95 -4.32
C LEU A 292 6.28 3.30 -4.11
N TYR A 293 7.00 4.41 -4.32
CA TYR A 293 6.57 5.78 -4.07
C TYR A 293 6.77 6.67 -5.31
N ALA A 294 6.47 6.13 -6.50
CA ALA A 294 6.82 6.74 -7.78
C ALA A 294 6.15 8.10 -8.03
N GLU A 295 5.01 8.38 -7.40
CA GLU A 295 4.30 9.66 -7.53
C GLU A 295 4.99 10.82 -6.78
N VAL A 296 5.90 10.52 -5.86
CA VAL A 296 6.64 11.55 -5.09
C VAL A 296 8.14 11.44 -5.28
N SER A 297 8.69 10.22 -5.25
CA SER A 297 10.13 9.98 -5.36
C SER A 297 10.40 8.80 -6.29
N PRO A 298 10.24 8.99 -7.62
CA PRO A 298 10.47 7.93 -8.59
C PRO A 298 11.95 7.50 -8.59
N GLN A 299 12.18 6.20 -8.37
CA GLN A 299 13.52 5.62 -8.41
C GLN A 299 13.90 5.18 -9.84
N TRP A 300 12.91 4.88 -10.68
CA TRP A 300 13.11 4.41 -12.06
C TRP A 300 13.90 5.41 -12.91
N GLU A 301 13.66 6.72 -12.76
CA GLU A 301 14.28 7.77 -13.58
C GLU A 301 15.80 7.83 -13.38
N LYS A 302 16.25 7.72 -12.13
CA LYS A 302 17.68 7.81 -11.78
C LYS A 302 18.44 6.49 -11.94
N SER A 303 17.73 5.37 -12.02
CA SER A 303 18.31 4.02 -12.04
C SER A 303 18.33 3.37 -13.42
N GLN A 304 18.04 4.13 -14.48
CA GLN A 304 17.88 3.57 -15.83
C GLN A 304 16.88 2.41 -15.83
N GLU A 305 15.70 2.66 -15.25
CA GLU A 305 14.63 1.68 -15.12
C GLU A 305 15.09 0.44 -14.33
N PHE A 306 15.69 0.66 -13.17
CA PHE A 306 16.26 -0.39 -12.33
C PHE A 306 17.24 -1.29 -13.10
N PHE A 307 18.10 -0.67 -13.92
CA PHE A 307 19.07 -1.35 -14.78
C PHE A 307 18.38 -2.34 -15.72
N HIS A 308 17.33 -1.86 -16.41
CA HIS A 308 16.51 -2.57 -17.40
C HIS A 308 15.61 -3.70 -16.88
N HIS A 309 15.52 -3.89 -15.56
CA HIS A 309 14.56 -4.85 -14.99
C HIS A 309 13.13 -4.35 -15.14
N GLN A 310 12.18 -5.28 -15.12
CA GLN A 310 10.77 -4.92 -15.15
C GLN A 310 10.39 -4.15 -13.88
N TRP A 311 9.48 -3.19 -14.01
CA TRP A 311 9.01 -2.42 -12.85
C TRP A 311 7.57 -1.97 -12.99
N ILE A 312 6.96 -1.64 -11.85
CA ILE A 312 5.58 -1.15 -11.76
C ILE A 312 5.59 0.25 -11.15
N TYR A 313 4.91 1.19 -11.81
CA TYR A 313 4.68 2.53 -11.27
C TYR A 313 3.65 2.43 -10.13
N CYS A 314 4.08 2.64 -8.89
CA CYS A 314 3.19 2.53 -7.75
C CYS A 314 2.83 3.88 -7.14
N VAL A 315 1.60 3.99 -6.67
CA VAL A 315 1.11 5.11 -5.86
C VAL A 315 1.07 4.67 -4.40
N LEU A 316 2.02 5.16 -3.59
CA LEU A 316 2.09 4.87 -2.15
C LEU A 316 1.01 5.67 -1.41
N HIS A 317 1.05 6.99 -1.57
CA HIS A 317 0.10 7.96 -1.04
C HIS A 317 -0.09 8.00 0.49
N ASN A 318 -0.49 6.90 1.14
CA ASN A 318 -0.81 6.81 2.56
C ASN A 318 0.27 6.07 3.37
N PHE A 319 0.57 6.62 4.55
CA PHE A 319 1.46 6.03 5.55
C PHE A 319 0.70 5.82 6.87
N GLY A 320 0.83 4.63 7.45
CA GLY A 320 0.29 4.26 8.75
C GLY A 320 -1.24 4.13 8.82
N GLY A 321 -1.96 4.15 7.70
CA GLY A 321 -3.42 4.29 7.71
C GLY A 321 -3.89 5.64 8.27
N SER A 322 -3.03 6.67 8.24
CA SER A 322 -3.35 7.98 8.79
C SER A 322 -4.50 8.62 8.00
N LEU A 323 -5.45 9.24 8.69
CA LEU A 323 -6.52 10.01 8.08
C LEU A 323 -6.09 11.46 7.83
N GLY A 324 -6.63 12.04 6.76
CA GLY A 324 -6.30 13.36 6.25
C GLY A 324 -6.67 13.42 4.76
N MET A 325 -7.22 14.53 4.30
CA MET A 325 -7.52 14.72 2.87
C MET A 325 -6.27 15.25 2.18
N ARG A 326 -5.74 14.47 1.23
CA ARG A 326 -4.62 14.88 0.40
C ARG A 326 -4.59 14.08 -0.89
N GLY A 327 -4.03 14.65 -1.95
CA GLY A 327 -3.65 13.92 -3.15
C GLY A 327 -2.90 14.81 -4.14
N ASP A 328 -2.37 14.16 -5.16
CA ASP A 328 -1.71 14.79 -6.30
C ASP A 328 -2.34 14.24 -7.58
N LEU A 329 -3.56 14.69 -7.88
CA LEU A 329 -4.32 14.14 -9.01
C LEU A 329 -3.64 14.44 -10.35
N ASP A 330 -2.98 15.59 -10.48
CA ASP A 330 -2.23 15.96 -11.68
C ASP A 330 -1.07 14.99 -11.97
N THR A 331 -0.23 14.69 -10.97
CA THR A 331 0.87 13.74 -11.14
C THR A 331 0.34 12.34 -11.41
N ILE A 332 -0.75 11.92 -10.76
CA ILE A 332 -1.32 10.59 -10.99
C ILE A 332 -1.94 10.50 -12.40
N ALA A 333 -2.62 11.54 -12.88
CA ALA A 333 -3.24 11.57 -14.20
C ALA A 333 -2.24 11.61 -15.37
N THR A 334 -0.95 11.89 -15.10
CA THR A 334 0.09 12.09 -16.11
C THR A 334 1.27 11.13 -15.98
N GLY A 335 1.73 10.87 -14.76
CA GLY A 335 2.94 10.10 -14.43
C GLY A 335 3.01 8.73 -15.09
N PRO A 336 2.00 7.84 -14.94
CA PRO A 336 2.01 6.53 -15.58
C PRO A 336 2.09 6.56 -17.10
N VAL A 337 1.48 7.57 -17.75
CA VAL A 337 1.52 7.74 -19.22
C VAL A 337 2.91 8.17 -19.65
N VAL A 338 3.47 9.19 -19.00
CA VAL A 338 4.83 9.68 -19.28
C VAL A 338 5.87 8.61 -19.02
N ALA A 339 5.72 7.83 -17.94
CA ALA A 339 6.59 6.70 -17.65
C ALA A 339 6.55 5.67 -18.78
N ARG A 340 5.36 5.31 -19.28
CA ARG A 340 5.19 4.35 -20.39
C ARG A 340 5.80 4.83 -21.71
N GLU A 341 5.79 6.13 -21.97
CA GLU A 341 6.42 6.72 -23.16
C GLU A 341 7.95 6.71 -23.09
N LYS A 342 8.51 6.85 -21.88
CA LYS A 342 9.96 6.95 -21.64
C LYS A 342 10.63 5.61 -21.32
N SER A 343 9.87 4.65 -20.83
CA SER A 343 10.33 3.37 -20.27
C SER A 343 10.11 2.23 -21.26
N HIS A 344 11.08 1.33 -21.35
CA HIS A 344 10.99 0.08 -22.08
C HIS A 344 10.65 -1.12 -21.19
N SER A 345 10.81 -0.99 -19.87
CA SER A 345 10.57 -2.08 -18.91
C SER A 345 9.44 -1.82 -17.90
N LEU A 346 8.66 -0.74 -18.07
CA LEU A 346 7.42 -0.53 -17.31
C LEU A 346 6.37 -1.58 -17.69
N VAL A 347 5.97 -2.41 -16.73
CA VAL A 347 4.99 -3.49 -16.93
C VAL A 347 3.68 -3.30 -16.18
N GLY A 348 3.52 -2.23 -15.40
CA GLY A 348 2.31 -2.06 -14.62
C GLY A 348 2.10 -0.70 -13.99
N VAL A 349 0.88 -0.52 -13.50
CA VAL A 349 0.50 0.53 -12.53
C VAL A 349 0.03 -0.18 -11.26
N GLY A 350 0.33 0.37 -10.09
CA GLY A 350 0.00 -0.27 -8.82
C GLY A 350 -0.39 0.69 -7.72
N LEU A 351 -1.04 0.16 -6.69
CA LEU A 351 -1.23 0.87 -5.43
C LEU A 351 -0.47 0.16 -4.30
N THR A 352 0.26 0.94 -3.52
CA THR A 352 1.17 0.46 -2.48
C THR A 352 0.92 1.16 -1.16
N MET A 353 -0.28 1.69 -0.92
CA MET A 353 -0.64 2.39 0.31
C MET A 353 -0.50 1.53 1.57
N GLU A 354 0.01 2.10 2.65
CA GLU A 354 0.12 1.36 3.91
C GLU A 354 -1.24 1.08 4.53
N GLY A 355 -2.24 1.95 4.34
CA GLY A 355 -3.62 1.73 4.78
C GLY A 355 -4.65 2.20 3.77
N ILE A 356 -5.83 1.57 3.79
CA ILE A 356 -6.98 1.84 2.89
C ILE A 356 -8.13 2.55 3.65
N PHE A 357 -9.29 2.76 3.01
CA PHE A 357 -10.46 3.51 3.50
C PHE A 357 -10.22 5.00 3.76
N GLN A 358 -9.59 5.67 2.80
CA GLN A 358 -9.50 7.13 2.74
C GLN A 358 -9.28 7.59 1.30
N ASN A 359 -9.48 8.88 1.00
CA ASN A 359 -9.09 9.53 -0.27
C ASN A 359 -9.44 8.74 -1.55
N TYR A 360 -10.66 8.20 -1.63
CA TYR A 360 -11.10 7.26 -2.66
C TYR A 360 -10.77 7.69 -4.10
N ILE A 361 -10.92 8.98 -4.42
CA ILE A 361 -10.63 9.54 -5.75
C ILE A 361 -9.17 9.32 -6.19
N VAL A 362 -8.21 9.35 -5.27
CA VAL A 362 -6.78 9.15 -5.54
C VAL A 362 -6.53 7.76 -6.09
N TYR A 363 -7.12 6.76 -5.43
CA TYR A 363 -6.94 5.34 -5.78
C TYR A 363 -7.76 4.95 -7.02
N ASP A 364 -8.95 5.52 -7.15
CA ASP A 364 -9.81 5.32 -8.32
C ASP A 364 -9.13 5.86 -9.60
N LEU A 365 -8.54 7.07 -9.53
CA LEU A 365 -7.77 7.65 -10.63
C LEU A 365 -6.54 6.80 -10.93
N ALA A 366 -5.73 6.46 -9.92
CA ALA A 366 -4.51 5.68 -10.11
C ALA A 366 -4.76 4.32 -10.79
N LEU A 367 -5.83 3.60 -10.42
CA LEU A 367 -6.20 2.34 -11.07
C LEU A 367 -6.72 2.55 -12.50
N SER A 368 -7.41 3.67 -12.76
CA SER A 368 -7.86 4.02 -14.13
C SER A 368 -6.69 4.20 -15.11
N MET A 369 -5.52 4.61 -14.62
CA MET A 369 -4.32 4.82 -15.45
C MET A 369 -3.75 3.54 -16.07
N ALA A 370 -4.17 2.35 -15.61
CA ALA A 370 -3.86 1.10 -16.29
C ALA A 370 -4.54 0.98 -17.66
N TRP A 371 -5.60 1.77 -17.91
CA TRP A 371 -6.38 1.80 -19.14
C TRP A 371 -6.20 3.10 -19.95
N ALA A 372 -5.60 4.13 -19.35
CA ALA A 372 -5.40 5.43 -19.99
C ALA A 372 -4.26 5.39 -21.02
N ASN A 373 -4.60 5.67 -22.29
CA ASN A 373 -3.66 5.75 -23.40
C ASN A 373 -3.04 7.15 -23.57
N SER A 374 -3.62 8.17 -22.93
CA SER A 374 -3.13 9.55 -22.90
C SER A 374 -3.31 10.11 -21.49
N GLN A 375 -2.74 11.29 -21.25
CA GLN A 375 -2.97 12.04 -20.01
C GLN A 375 -4.47 12.27 -19.79
N VAL A 376 -4.91 12.12 -18.54
CA VAL A 376 -6.31 12.32 -18.14
C VAL A 376 -6.52 13.77 -17.73
N ASN A 377 -7.63 14.38 -18.18
CA ASN A 377 -8.04 15.71 -17.70
C ASN A 377 -8.59 15.58 -16.27
N VAL A 378 -7.87 16.12 -15.29
CA VAL A 378 -8.21 16.02 -13.87
C VAL A 378 -9.57 16.63 -13.56
N THR A 379 -9.87 17.82 -14.10
CA THR A 379 -11.15 18.50 -13.85
C THR A 379 -12.33 17.70 -14.38
N GLU A 380 -12.24 17.18 -15.60
CA GLU A 380 -13.28 16.31 -16.19
C GLU A 380 -13.43 15.00 -15.40
N TYR A 381 -12.30 14.45 -14.91
CA TYR A 381 -12.30 13.24 -14.09
C TYR A 381 -13.01 13.46 -12.76
N VAL A 382 -12.69 14.55 -12.05
CA VAL A 382 -13.27 14.90 -10.76
C VAL A 382 -14.78 15.15 -10.90
N GLN A 383 -15.20 15.88 -11.93
CA GLN A 383 -16.62 16.07 -12.24
C GLN A 383 -17.32 14.72 -12.46
N SER A 384 -16.73 13.84 -13.27
CA SER A 384 -17.28 12.50 -13.55
C SER A 384 -17.32 11.62 -12.29
N PHE A 385 -16.31 11.72 -11.44
CA PHE A 385 -16.25 11.01 -10.16
C PHE A 385 -17.38 11.47 -9.23
N ALA A 386 -17.56 12.79 -9.05
CA ALA A 386 -18.62 13.35 -8.23
C ALA A 386 -20.02 12.99 -8.73
N VAL A 387 -20.26 13.07 -10.05
CA VAL A 387 -21.52 12.65 -10.70
C VAL A 387 -21.79 11.18 -10.44
N GLY A 388 -20.78 10.32 -10.62
CA GLY A 388 -20.95 8.88 -10.45
C GLY A 388 -21.10 8.43 -9.00
N ARG A 389 -20.66 9.28 -8.06
CA ARG A 389 -20.65 8.98 -6.63
C ARG A 389 -21.96 9.34 -5.95
N TYR A 390 -22.62 10.43 -6.35
CA TYR A 390 -23.87 10.89 -5.71
C TYR A 390 -25.02 10.89 -6.71
N ILE A 391 -26.19 10.33 -6.34
CA ILE A 391 -27.39 10.58 -7.13
C ILE A 391 -27.97 11.93 -6.72
N SER A 392 -28.08 12.85 -7.68
CA SER A 392 -29.02 13.96 -7.55
C SER A 392 -29.73 14.26 -8.86
N GLN A 393 -31.05 14.42 -8.81
CA GLN A 393 -31.88 14.90 -9.92
C GLN A 393 -32.05 16.43 -9.90
N SER A 394 -31.53 17.10 -8.87
CA SER A 394 -31.63 18.55 -8.69
C SER A 394 -30.42 19.24 -9.30
N SER A 395 -30.65 20.12 -10.28
CA SER A 395 -29.60 20.94 -10.89
C SER A 395 -28.90 21.82 -9.85
N THR A 396 -29.64 22.31 -8.87
CA THR A 396 -29.10 23.13 -7.76
C THR A 396 -28.15 22.32 -6.89
N THR A 397 -28.54 21.11 -6.53
CA THR A 397 -27.71 20.20 -5.73
C THR A 397 -26.47 19.78 -6.51
N HIS A 398 -26.64 19.47 -7.80
CA HIS A 398 -25.54 19.14 -8.69
C HIS A 398 -24.50 20.27 -8.76
N HIS A 399 -24.94 21.51 -8.92
CA HIS A 399 -24.06 22.69 -8.92
C HIS A 399 -23.27 22.84 -7.61
N TYR A 400 -23.89 22.60 -6.44
CA TYR A 400 -23.16 22.64 -5.17
C TYR A 400 -22.13 21.53 -5.04
N LEU A 401 -22.47 20.30 -5.45
CA LEU A 401 -21.56 19.16 -5.41
C LEU A 401 -20.37 19.35 -6.37
N GLU A 402 -20.63 19.79 -7.59
CA GLU A 402 -19.60 20.07 -8.59
C GLU A 402 -18.62 21.13 -8.09
N ARG A 403 -19.15 22.24 -7.57
CA ARG A 403 -18.31 23.29 -6.98
C ARG A 403 -17.52 22.79 -5.78
N ALA A 404 -18.12 22.01 -4.89
CA ALA A 404 -17.41 21.46 -3.73
C ALA A 404 -16.22 20.60 -4.17
N TRP A 405 -16.44 19.71 -5.13
CA TRP A 405 -15.38 18.83 -5.65
C TRP A 405 -14.31 19.58 -6.43
N ASN A 406 -14.66 20.62 -7.20
CA ASN A 406 -13.66 21.48 -7.82
C ASN A 406 -12.83 22.25 -6.79
N VAL A 407 -13.43 22.67 -5.68
CA VAL A 407 -12.69 23.30 -4.58
C VAL A 407 -11.70 22.30 -3.95
N LEU A 408 -12.12 21.06 -3.71
CA LEU A 408 -11.26 19.99 -3.17
C LEU A 408 -10.13 19.62 -4.15
N GLU A 409 -10.46 19.48 -5.44
CA GLU A 409 -9.52 19.26 -6.55
C GLU A 409 -8.38 20.27 -6.50
N THR A 410 -8.69 21.58 -6.51
CA THR A 410 -7.67 22.63 -6.56
C THR A 410 -7.09 23.00 -5.18
N SER A 411 -7.34 22.20 -4.14
CA SER A 411 -6.81 22.43 -2.79
C SER A 411 -6.12 21.17 -2.27
N VAL A 412 -6.79 20.39 -1.44
CA VAL A 412 -6.25 19.16 -0.82
C VAL A 412 -5.79 18.13 -1.84
N TYR A 413 -6.37 18.09 -3.03
CA TYR A 413 -6.03 17.14 -4.10
C TYR A 413 -5.07 17.69 -5.18
N ALA A 414 -4.56 18.92 -5.00
CA ALA A 414 -3.56 19.56 -5.87
C ALA A 414 -2.17 19.71 -5.19
N VAL A 415 -1.90 18.91 -4.16
CA VAL A 415 -0.67 19.02 -3.37
C VAL A 415 0.44 18.20 -4.01
N ARG A 416 1.24 18.84 -4.87
CA ARG A 416 2.21 18.14 -5.72
C ARG A 416 3.42 17.58 -4.97
N HIS A 417 3.77 16.33 -5.27
CA HIS A 417 4.96 15.63 -4.77
C HIS A 417 5.20 15.77 -3.26
N ALA A 418 4.13 15.84 -2.46
CA ALA A 418 4.28 16.02 -1.02
C ALA A 418 4.72 14.73 -0.32
N TYR A 419 5.88 14.82 0.32
CA TYR A 419 6.52 13.71 1.02
C TYR A 419 5.83 13.36 2.34
N GLY A 420 5.77 12.07 2.66
CA GLY A 420 5.49 11.60 4.02
C GLY A 420 4.01 11.44 4.41
N GLY A 421 3.13 11.22 3.44
CA GLY A 421 1.71 10.91 3.71
C GLY A 421 0.84 12.13 3.99
N VAL A 422 -0.46 11.89 4.20
CA VAL A 422 -1.47 12.94 4.42
C VAL A 422 -1.12 13.87 5.59
N THR A 423 -1.61 15.11 5.58
CA THR A 423 -1.47 16.02 6.72
C THR A 423 -2.22 15.45 7.93
N LYS A 424 -1.48 15.16 8.99
CA LYS A 424 -2.02 14.57 10.22
C LYS A 424 -2.75 15.62 11.05
N ASP A 425 -3.86 15.17 11.62
CA ASP A 425 -4.57 15.92 12.65
C ASP A 425 -3.73 15.98 13.93
N ILE A 426 -3.49 17.20 14.42
CA ILE A 426 -2.73 17.45 15.65
C ILE A 426 -3.44 16.89 16.90
N VAL A 427 -4.76 16.64 16.85
CA VAL A 427 -5.51 16.01 17.94
C VAL A 427 -5.04 14.58 18.22
N CYS A 428 -4.47 13.91 17.21
CA CYS A 428 -3.95 12.55 17.32
C CYS A 428 -2.53 12.50 17.91
N LEU A 429 -1.92 13.65 18.20
CA LEU A 429 -0.57 13.74 18.73
C LEU A 429 -0.56 14.01 20.23
N ARG A 430 0.51 13.58 20.91
CA ARG A 430 0.71 13.92 22.32
C ARG A 430 0.94 15.44 22.44
N PRO A 431 0.17 16.16 23.27
CA PRO A 431 0.31 17.61 23.41
C PRO A 431 1.73 18.03 23.79
N ARG A 432 2.28 18.98 23.02
CA ARG A 432 3.58 19.64 23.27
C ARG A 432 3.67 20.94 22.47
N TRP A 433 4.70 21.74 22.73
CA TRP A 433 5.08 22.84 21.83
C TRP A 433 5.72 22.31 20.55
N HIS A 434 5.65 23.09 19.47
CA HIS A 434 6.19 22.74 18.15
C HIS A 434 5.53 21.48 17.55
N LEU A 435 4.19 21.40 17.61
CA LEU A 435 3.43 20.34 16.94
C LEU A 435 3.32 20.53 15.43
N ILE A 436 3.47 21.75 14.92
CA ILE A 436 3.40 22.05 13.48
C ILE A 436 4.76 21.75 12.84
N GLN A 437 4.78 20.82 11.89
CA GLN A 437 5.98 20.38 11.19
C GLN A 437 5.68 19.95 9.75
N ALA A 438 6.65 20.19 8.87
CA ALA A 438 6.59 19.87 7.43
C ALA A 438 7.36 18.58 7.05
N ASN A 439 7.94 17.89 8.03
CA ASN A 439 8.72 16.67 7.80
C ASN A 439 7.82 15.43 7.61
N PHE A 440 8.40 14.23 7.60
CA PHE A 440 7.66 12.96 7.46
C PHE A 440 6.47 12.88 8.43
N MET A 441 5.29 12.52 7.90
CA MET A 441 4.01 12.63 8.60
C MET A 441 3.73 14.07 9.06
N PRO A 442 3.56 15.01 8.10
CA PRO A 442 3.46 16.42 8.39
C PRO A 442 2.15 16.76 9.11
N THR A 443 2.18 17.85 9.87
CA THR A 443 1.01 18.50 10.50
C THR A 443 0.82 19.94 10.02
N GLU A 444 1.82 20.48 9.32
CA GLU A 444 1.68 21.73 8.58
C GLU A 444 0.69 21.55 7.43
N LEU A 445 -0.20 22.55 7.27
CA LEU A 445 -1.19 22.54 6.21
C LEU A 445 -0.49 22.80 4.87
N SER A 446 -0.66 21.88 3.92
CA SER A 446 -0.14 22.01 2.56
C SER A 446 -1.14 22.66 1.60
N HIS A 447 -2.25 23.15 2.13
CA HIS A 447 -3.37 23.75 1.40
C HIS A 447 -3.94 24.92 2.20
N ASP A 448 -4.75 25.74 1.55
CA ASP A 448 -5.46 26.83 2.20
C ASP A 448 -6.69 26.30 2.95
N PHE A 449 -6.76 26.54 4.26
CA PHE A 449 -7.86 26.08 5.11
C PHE A 449 -9.20 26.70 4.70
N GLU A 450 -9.22 27.93 4.17
CA GLU A 450 -10.46 28.60 3.75
C GLU A 450 -11.11 27.87 2.57
N ARG A 451 -10.31 27.22 1.71
CA ARG A 451 -10.81 26.39 0.61
C ARG A 451 -11.52 25.15 1.14
N VAL A 452 -10.99 24.51 2.18
CA VAL A 452 -11.66 23.35 2.82
C VAL A 452 -12.97 23.80 3.49
N LEU A 453 -12.99 24.96 4.15
CA LEU A 453 -14.22 25.54 4.70
C LEU A 453 -15.25 25.88 3.61
N GLU A 454 -14.81 26.36 2.45
CA GLU A 454 -15.69 26.58 1.29
C GLU A 454 -16.30 25.28 0.79
N ALA A 455 -15.49 24.24 0.56
CA ALA A 455 -15.98 22.92 0.16
C ALA A 455 -16.98 22.35 1.18
N TRP A 456 -16.68 22.48 2.47
CA TRP A 456 -17.58 22.04 3.54
C TRP A 456 -18.94 22.75 3.50
N LYS A 457 -18.94 24.09 3.36
CA LYS A 457 -20.17 24.88 3.23
C LYS A 457 -20.97 24.47 1.98
N LEU A 458 -20.31 24.22 0.86
CA LEU A 458 -20.95 23.78 -0.38
C LEU A 458 -21.60 22.40 -0.23
N LEU A 459 -20.95 21.44 0.45
CA LEU A 459 -21.56 20.13 0.73
C LEU A 459 -22.77 20.26 1.66
N LEU A 460 -22.71 21.11 2.69
CA LEU A 460 -23.87 21.38 3.55
C LEU A 460 -25.03 22.04 2.77
N GLN A 461 -24.72 22.92 1.82
CA GLN A 461 -25.73 23.49 0.91
C GLN A 461 -26.32 22.44 -0.02
N ALA A 462 -25.52 21.51 -0.53
CA ALA A 462 -26.01 20.36 -1.30
C ALA A 462 -27.02 19.54 -0.47
N ALA A 463 -26.66 19.17 0.76
CA ALA A 463 -27.54 18.45 1.68
C ALA A 463 -28.84 19.21 1.98
N ALA A 464 -28.76 20.53 2.22
CA ALA A 464 -29.93 21.36 2.45
C ALA A 464 -30.85 21.47 1.22
N SER A 465 -30.27 21.46 0.01
CA SER A 465 -31.02 21.53 -1.25
C SER A 465 -31.65 20.20 -1.67
N SER A 466 -31.20 19.06 -1.11
CA SER A 466 -31.72 17.73 -1.41
C SER A 466 -31.65 16.84 -0.17
N PRO A 467 -32.76 16.75 0.60
CA PRO A 467 -32.79 15.95 1.83
C PRO A 467 -32.53 14.45 1.62
N SER A 468 -32.61 13.92 0.40
CA SER A 468 -32.26 12.51 0.13
C SER A 468 -30.76 12.23 0.32
N LEU A 469 -29.89 13.24 0.16
CA LEU A 469 -28.44 13.08 0.35
C LEU A 469 -28.07 12.67 1.78
N GLN A 470 -28.90 12.99 2.79
CA GLN A 470 -28.64 12.57 4.18
C GLN A 470 -28.76 11.05 4.37
N TYR A 471 -29.36 10.34 3.42
CA TYR A 471 -29.50 8.88 3.41
C TYR A 471 -28.60 8.21 2.37
N ASP A 472 -27.74 8.98 1.70
CA ASP A 472 -26.72 8.45 0.79
C ASP A 472 -25.43 8.24 1.60
N ASP A 473 -25.08 6.98 1.84
CA ASP A 473 -23.91 6.60 2.62
C ASP A 473 -22.60 7.17 2.03
N ARG A 474 -22.50 7.30 0.71
CA ARG A 474 -21.30 7.90 0.07
C ARG A 474 -21.20 9.38 0.34
N PHE A 475 -22.32 10.09 0.21
CA PHE A 475 -22.37 11.51 0.50
C PHE A 475 -22.07 11.79 1.99
N THR A 476 -22.70 11.04 2.88
CA THR A 476 -22.47 11.20 4.32
C THR A 476 -21.05 10.85 4.73
N HIS A 477 -20.44 9.83 4.12
CA HIS A 477 -19.02 9.52 4.28
C HIS A 477 -18.14 10.71 3.92
N ASP A 478 -18.29 11.25 2.71
CA ASP A 478 -17.45 12.36 2.25
C ASP A 478 -17.72 13.65 3.04
N LEU A 479 -18.96 13.91 3.43
CA LEU A 479 -19.30 15.04 4.29
C LEU A 479 -18.62 14.93 5.66
N VAL A 480 -18.57 13.73 6.25
CA VAL A 480 -17.84 13.48 7.49
C VAL A 480 -16.34 13.71 7.29
N ASP A 481 -15.77 13.23 6.19
CA ASP A 481 -14.34 13.38 5.91
C ASP A 481 -13.93 14.85 5.71
N VAL A 482 -14.73 15.62 4.97
CA VAL A 482 -14.52 17.06 4.76
C VAL A 482 -14.76 17.83 6.06
N THR A 483 -15.76 17.46 6.86
CA THR A 483 -15.99 18.07 8.18
C THR A 483 -14.80 17.84 9.11
N ARG A 484 -14.32 16.59 9.19
CA ARG A 484 -13.12 16.22 9.95
C ARG A 484 -11.91 17.03 9.48
N GLN A 485 -11.73 17.18 8.17
CA GLN A 485 -10.62 17.97 7.64
C GLN A 485 -10.72 19.45 8.02
N ALA A 486 -11.89 20.07 7.86
CA ALA A 486 -12.11 21.47 8.23
C ALA A 486 -11.85 21.71 9.74
N MET A 487 -12.27 20.77 10.59
CA MET A 487 -11.98 20.83 12.03
C MET A 487 -10.50 20.67 12.34
N SER A 488 -9.82 19.71 11.70
CA SER A 488 -8.37 19.49 11.82
C SER A 488 -7.58 20.75 11.43
N ASP A 489 -7.92 21.36 10.29
CA ASP A 489 -7.25 22.57 9.81
C ASP A 489 -7.50 23.75 10.75
N GLY A 490 -8.74 23.92 11.21
CA GLY A 490 -9.09 24.95 12.19
C GLY A 490 -8.35 24.80 13.52
N LEU A 491 -8.14 23.56 13.99
CA LEU A 491 -7.34 23.29 15.19
C LEU A 491 -5.88 23.72 15.01
N VAL A 492 -5.29 23.55 13.83
CA VAL A 492 -3.94 24.07 13.53
C VAL A 492 -3.89 25.59 13.65
N GLN A 493 -4.89 26.30 13.10
CA GLN A 493 -4.98 27.77 13.23
C GLN A 493 -5.08 28.22 14.69
N ILE A 494 -5.94 27.56 15.48
CA ILE A 494 -6.11 27.84 16.92
C ILE A 494 -4.81 27.54 17.67
N TYR A 495 -4.16 26.43 17.39
CA TYR A 495 -2.89 26.05 18.02
C TYR A 495 -1.79 27.10 17.77
N GLN A 496 -1.65 27.55 16.52
CA GLN A 496 -0.70 28.60 16.16
C GLN A 496 -1.01 29.91 16.89
N HIS A 497 -2.29 30.29 17.02
CA HIS A 497 -2.69 31.46 17.78
C HIS A 497 -2.31 31.33 19.27
N ILE A 498 -2.60 30.19 19.90
CA ILE A 498 -2.22 29.91 21.30
C ILE A 498 -0.70 29.96 21.48
N GLN A 499 0.06 29.38 20.55
CA GLN A 499 1.52 29.40 20.59
C GLN A 499 2.05 30.85 20.53
N ASN A 500 1.52 31.68 19.63
CA ASN A 500 1.90 33.09 19.51
C ASN A 500 1.58 33.87 20.79
N MET A 501 0.41 33.66 21.39
CA MET A 501 0.04 34.30 22.65
C MET A 501 0.98 33.90 23.80
N PHE A 502 1.32 32.61 23.88
CA PHE A 502 2.25 32.09 24.87
C PHE A 502 3.65 32.70 24.72
N GLU A 503 4.19 32.74 23.49
CA GLU A 503 5.49 33.35 23.18
C GLU A 503 5.51 34.86 23.49
N GLN A 504 4.39 35.55 23.27
CA GLN A 504 4.22 36.97 23.58
C GLN A 504 3.86 37.23 25.05
N ARG A 505 3.73 36.19 25.89
CA ARG A 505 3.31 36.26 27.30
C ARG A 505 1.98 36.99 27.49
N GLN A 506 1.06 36.85 26.53
CA GLN A 506 -0.29 37.38 26.62
C GLN A 506 -1.16 36.42 27.43
N VAL A 507 -1.96 36.97 28.36
CA VAL A 507 -3.00 36.21 29.05
C VAL A 507 -4.21 36.11 28.11
N PRO A 508 -4.79 34.91 27.91
CA PRO A 508 -6.01 34.81 27.13
C PRO A 508 -7.11 35.71 27.68
N LEU A 509 -7.69 36.55 26.83
CA LEU A 509 -8.90 37.27 27.18
C LEU A 509 -10.00 36.22 27.41
N SER A 510 -10.57 36.24 28.61
CA SER A 510 -11.54 35.28 29.14
C SER A 510 -12.80 35.15 28.30
#